data_AF-A0A545BBU7-F1
#
_entry.id   AF-A0A545BBU7-F1
#
_cell.length_a   1.000
_cell.length_b   1.000
_cell.length_c   1.000
_cell.angle_alpha   90.00
_cell.angle_beta   90.00
_cell.angle_gamma   90.00
#
_symmetry.space_group_name_H-M   'P 1'
#
loop_
_entity.id
_entity.type
_entity.pdbx_description
1 polymer ?
#
loop_
_entity_poly.entity_id
_entity_poly.type
_entity_poly.pdbx_seq_one_letter_code
_entity_poly.pdbx_strand_id
1 'polypeptide(L)'
;MGDTSLEETASAPGRGSSKRTAIIAVLLVAALVAVGIGTWFALSRPAGTDRADVLRLDKHRVIVDNSMNLYDPLVQQFSGRYSNAISEKAGQPEEEKVLSLDRERIVRESAANRDRLEQMSESPALKDQKVAESFNRFKDQYTAVIAYNDQLLINTANIYRSVGGPCAALHSSLNVASESYSEDYVKSADECLAALGTAKDGADAETTTLLTEVESVIRGQRDKQQEVLNSKDSLERLAKSTVAAVALLDINEAFGKAQATYETASKDKYTKIIENANSSNTELEGVLKKSLEQFDAASGEGK
;
A
#
# COMPACT_ATOMS: atom_id res chain seq x y z
N MET A 1 -42.97 49.43 -51.44
CA MET A 1 -42.28 50.74 -51.39
C MET A 1 -42.83 51.42 -50.15
N GLY A 2 -42.17 51.41 -49.00
CA GLY A 2 -40.74 51.58 -48.77
C GLY A 2 -40.54 53.05 -48.42
N ASP A 3 -40.23 53.32 -47.14
CA ASP A 3 -39.25 54.31 -46.63
C ASP A 3 -39.62 54.74 -45.20
N THR A 4 -38.86 54.30 -44.18
CA THR A 4 -37.61 54.90 -43.64
C THR A 4 -37.87 56.32 -43.12
N SER A 5 -37.58 56.69 -41.87
CA SER A 5 -36.34 56.51 -41.11
C SER A 5 -36.43 57.14 -39.71
N LEU A 6 -35.70 56.53 -38.76
CA LEU A 6 -34.76 57.11 -37.77
C LEU A 6 -35.27 58.16 -36.77
N GLU A 7 -35.34 57.78 -35.49
CA GLU A 7 -34.39 58.13 -34.40
C GLU A 7 -34.96 59.34 -33.61
N GLU A 8 -34.99 59.39 -32.27
CA GLU A 8 -33.98 58.95 -31.32
C GLU A 8 -34.60 58.87 -29.90
N THR A 9 -34.17 57.84 -29.14
CA THR A 9 -33.76 57.84 -27.72
C THR A 9 -34.66 58.43 -26.61
N ALA A 10 -34.75 57.89 -25.40
CA ALA A 10 -34.21 56.70 -24.75
C ALA A 10 -34.89 56.58 -23.37
N SER A 11 -35.09 55.34 -22.90
CA SER A 11 -34.59 54.90 -21.60
C SER A 11 -34.91 53.40 -21.40
N ALA A 12 -33.92 52.58 -21.70
CA ALA A 12 -33.64 51.35 -20.96
C ALA A 12 -32.42 51.65 -20.07
N PRO A 13 -32.12 50.91 -18.97
CA PRO A 13 -31.72 49.51 -19.10
C PRO A 13 -32.10 48.57 -17.93
N GLY A 14 -32.11 47.27 -18.20
CA GLY A 14 -32.21 46.25 -17.16
C GLY A 14 -32.32 44.79 -17.64
N ARG A 15 -31.79 44.47 -18.83
CA ARG A 15 -31.76 43.11 -19.38
C ARG A 15 -30.58 42.35 -18.77
N GLY A 16 -30.83 41.60 -17.69
CA GLY A 16 -29.91 40.59 -17.18
C GLY A 16 -30.43 39.20 -17.49
N SER A 17 -30.39 38.77 -18.77
CA SER A 17 -30.68 37.38 -19.12
C SER A 17 -29.57 36.49 -18.55
N SER A 18 -29.81 36.00 -17.34
CA SER A 18 -28.93 35.10 -16.61
C SER A 18 -28.76 33.82 -17.42
N LYS A 19 -27.62 33.72 -18.10
CA LYS A 19 -27.12 32.46 -18.70
C LYS A 19 -27.14 31.32 -17.67
N ARG A 20 -27.09 31.61 -16.36
CA ARG A 20 -27.18 30.62 -15.28
C ARG A 20 -28.56 29.96 -15.19
N THR A 21 -29.65 30.67 -15.43
CA THR A 21 -31.01 30.09 -15.30
C THR A 21 -31.32 29.14 -16.45
N ALA A 22 -30.83 29.46 -17.67
CA ALA A 22 -30.90 28.56 -18.81
C ALA A 22 -30.01 27.31 -18.62
N ILE A 23 -28.80 27.47 -18.05
CA ILE A 23 -27.91 26.35 -17.73
C ILE A 23 -28.52 25.43 -16.66
N ILE A 24 -29.15 25.98 -15.61
CA ILE A 24 -29.80 25.20 -14.55
C ILE A 24 -30.99 24.42 -15.13
N ALA A 25 -31.79 25.01 -16.01
CA ALA A 25 -32.88 24.31 -16.67
C ALA A 25 -32.38 23.18 -17.59
N VAL A 26 -31.30 23.40 -18.35
CA VAL A 26 -30.68 22.37 -19.20
C VAL A 26 -30.09 21.24 -18.35
N LEU A 27 -29.47 21.55 -17.21
CA LEU A 27 -28.96 20.54 -16.27
C LEU A 27 -30.09 19.72 -15.63
N LEU A 28 -31.20 20.36 -15.27
CA LEU A 28 -32.38 19.67 -14.71
C LEU A 28 -33.04 18.76 -15.75
N VAL A 29 -33.14 19.20 -17.00
CA VAL A 29 -33.67 18.37 -18.09
C VAL A 29 -32.71 17.23 -18.42
N ALA A 30 -31.40 17.47 -18.46
CA ALA A 30 -30.40 16.42 -18.65
C ALA A 30 -30.41 15.40 -17.50
N ALA A 31 -30.59 15.84 -16.25
CA ALA A 31 -30.73 14.97 -15.10
C ALA A 31 -32.03 14.14 -15.16
N LEU A 32 -33.16 14.76 -15.52
CA LEU A 32 -34.44 14.05 -15.69
C LEU A 32 -34.41 13.06 -16.85
N VAL A 33 -33.74 13.39 -17.95
CA VAL A 33 -33.54 12.49 -19.09
C VAL A 33 -32.55 11.37 -18.74
N ALA A 34 -31.48 11.64 -17.99
CA ALA A 34 -30.56 10.60 -17.50
C ALA A 34 -31.24 9.65 -16.50
N VAL A 35 -32.09 10.17 -15.61
CA VAL A 35 -32.89 9.35 -14.69
C VAL A 35 -33.97 8.58 -15.45
N GLY A 36 -34.64 9.18 -16.42
CA GLY A 36 -35.65 8.52 -17.25
C GLY A 36 -35.07 7.42 -18.16
N ILE A 37 -33.89 7.65 -18.74
CA ILE A 37 -33.18 6.65 -19.57
C ILE A 37 -32.57 5.57 -18.67
N GLY A 38 -31.99 5.93 -17.51
CA GLY A 38 -31.44 4.98 -16.56
C GLY A 38 -32.51 4.06 -15.96
N THR A 39 -33.68 4.60 -15.61
CA THR A 39 -34.82 3.79 -15.14
C THR A 39 -35.41 2.94 -16.24
N TRP A 40 -35.48 3.44 -17.49
CA TRP A 40 -35.94 2.63 -18.63
C TRP A 40 -34.98 1.50 -18.98
N PHE A 41 -33.66 1.72 -18.98
CA PHE A 41 -32.68 0.64 -19.17
C PHE A 41 -32.67 -0.37 -18.01
N ALA A 42 -32.94 0.07 -16.78
CA ALA A 42 -33.07 -0.83 -15.63
C ALA A 42 -34.36 -1.68 -15.69
N LEU A 43 -35.47 -1.12 -16.19
CA LEU A 43 -36.76 -1.80 -16.33
C LEU A 43 -36.90 -2.63 -17.63
N SER A 44 -36.13 -2.32 -18.67
CA SER A 44 -36.17 -3.02 -19.98
C SER A 44 -35.17 -4.17 -20.09
N ARG A 45 -34.27 -4.34 -19.11
CA ARG A 45 -33.35 -5.48 -19.10
C ARG A 45 -34.16 -6.75 -18.85
N PRO A 46 -34.00 -7.80 -19.68
CA PRO A 46 -34.60 -9.09 -19.39
C PRO A 46 -34.20 -9.51 -17.98
N ALA A 47 -35.15 -10.09 -17.23
CA ALA A 47 -34.93 -10.54 -15.86
C ALA A 47 -33.99 -11.76 -15.86
N GLY A 48 -32.69 -11.51 -16.00
CA GLY A 48 -31.67 -12.54 -16.12
C GLY A 48 -30.27 -11.95 -16.19
N THR A 49 -29.28 -12.81 -15.99
CA THR A 49 -27.88 -12.51 -16.30
C THR A 49 -27.68 -12.68 -17.80
N ASP A 50 -27.15 -11.68 -18.48
CA ASP A 50 -26.84 -11.78 -19.91
C ASP A 50 -25.38 -12.23 -20.13
N ARG A 51 -25.11 -12.88 -21.28
CA ARG A 51 -23.75 -13.22 -21.75
C ARG A 51 -22.80 -12.02 -21.70
N ALA A 52 -23.30 -10.82 -22.01
CA ALA A 52 -22.52 -9.59 -21.99
C ALA A 52 -22.09 -9.15 -20.58
N ASP A 53 -22.87 -9.48 -19.55
CA ASP A 53 -22.54 -9.17 -18.16
C ASP A 53 -21.42 -10.09 -17.65
N VAL A 54 -21.46 -11.38 -18.01
CA VAL A 54 -20.41 -12.36 -17.69
C VAL A 54 -19.09 -12.01 -18.39
N LEU A 55 -19.13 -11.66 -19.69
CA LEU A 55 -17.95 -11.20 -20.43
C LEU A 55 -17.34 -9.93 -19.84
N ARG A 56 -18.18 -9.01 -19.36
CA ARG A 56 -17.70 -7.77 -18.73
C ARG A 56 -16.99 -8.07 -17.41
N LEU A 57 -17.56 -8.96 -16.60
CA LEU A 57 -16.93 -9.38 -15.35
C LEU A 57 -15.58 -10.07 -15.59
N ASP A 58 -15.47 -10.94 -16.59
CA ASP A 58 -14.19 -11.58 -16.96
C ASP A 58 -13.16 -10.57 -17.45
N LYS A 59 -13.56 -9.58 -18.27
CA LYS A 59 -12.66 -8.48 -18.66
C LYS A 59 -12.16 -7.68 -17.46
N HIS A 60 -13.04 -7.35 -16.51
CA HIS A 60 -12.63 -6.65 -15.29
C HIS A 60 -11.68 -7.48 -14.43
N ARG A 61 -11.93 -8.79 -14.30
CA ARG A 61 -11.02 -9.73 -13.64
C ARG A 61 -9.62 -9.66 -14.25
N VAL A 62 -9.50 -9.75 -15.57
CA VAL A 62 -8.21 -9.67 -16.28
C VAL A 62 -7.53 -8.31 -16.08
N ILE A 63 -8.28 -7.21 -16.04
CA ILE A 63 -7.71 -5.87 -15.77
C ILE A 63 -7.13 -5.80 -14.36
N VAL A 64 -7.87 -6.29 -13.35
CA VAL A 64 -7.40 -6.33 -11.96
C VAL A 64 -6.16 -7.22 -11.86
N ASP A 65 -6.18 -8.40 -12.46
CA ASP A 65 -5.03 -9.31 -12.46
C ASP A 65 -3.77 -8.69 -13.06
N ASN A 66 -3.89 -8.06 -14.23
CA ASN A 66 -2.77 -7.36 -14.87
C ASN A 66 -2.25 -6.17 -14.05
N SER A 67 -3.14 -5.44 -13.38
CA SER A 67 -2.73 -4.34 -12.50
C SER A 67 -1.95 -4.84 -11.28
N MET A 68 -2.25 -6.04 -10.79
CA MET A 68 -1.53 -6.62 -9.66
C MET A 68 -0.06 -6.92 -9.97
N ASN A 69 0.24 -7.29 -11.22
CA ASN A 69 1.63 -7.50 -11.67
C ASN A 69 2.49 -6.23 -11.61
N LEU A 70 1.90 -5.04 -11.44
CA LEU A 70 2.63 -3.79 -11.31
C LEU A 70 3.06 -3.48 -9.88
N TYR A 71 2.53 -4.15 -8.85
CA TYR A 71 2.88 -3.81 -7.46
C TYR A 71 4.31 -4.19 -7.10
N ASP A 72 4.74 -5.40 -7.42
CA ASP A 72 6.11 -5.87 -7.11
C ASP A 72 7.19 -4.90 -7.63
N PRO A 73 7.22 -4.49 -8.92
CA PRO A 73 8.23 -3.54 -9.39
C PRO A 73 8.09 -2.14 -8.76
N LEU A 74 6.87 -1.68 -8.45
CA LEU A 74 6.67 -0.38 -7.79
C LEU A 74 7.18 -0.39 -6.35
N VAL A 75 6.91 -1.46 -5.61
CA VAL A 75 7.36 -1.62 -4.23
C VAL A 75 8.88 -1.79 -4.18
N GLN A 76 9.47 -2.57 -5.08
CA GLN A 76 10.94 -2.69 -5.18
C GLN A 76 11.60 -1.34 -5.46
N GLN A 77 11.02 -0.54 -6.36
CA GLN A 77 11.50 0.81 -6.66
C GLN A 77 11.42 1.72 -5.42
N PHE A 78 10.30 1.68 -4.69
CA PHE A 78 10.12 2.45 -3.46
C PHE A 78 11.16 2.03 -2.41
N SER A 79 11.29 0.73 -2.12
CA SER A 79 12.21 0.23 -1.09
C SER A 79 13.67 0.60 -1.41
N GLY A 80 14.11 0.45 -2.67
CA GLY A 80 15.46 0.82 -3.08
C GLY A 80 15.74 2.31 -2.93
N ARG A 81 14.82 3.17 -3.39
CA ARG A 81 14.98 4.63 -3.29
C ARG A 81 14.92 5.12 -1.84
N TYR A 82 14.03 4.54 -1.04
CA TYR A 82 13.87 4.93 0.36
C TYR A 82 15.11 4.53 1.18
N SER A 83 15.63 3.32 0.97
CA SER A 83 16.89 2.86 1.56
C SER A 83 18.04 3.80 1.24
N ASN A 84 18.16 4.25 -0.02
CA ASN A 84 19.24 5.15 -0.44
C ASN A 84 19.11 6.53 0.22
N ALA A 85 17.91 7.12 0.24
CA ALA A 85 17.68 8.42 0.86
C ALA A 85 18.09 8.44 2.35
N ILE A 86 17.78 7.36 3.08
CA ILE A 86 18.15 7.20 4.50
C ILE A 86 19.66 6.97 4.64
N SER A 87 20.24 6.08 3.83
CA SER A 87 21.67 5.72 3.91
C SER A 87 22.61 6.88 3.56
N GLU A 88 22.23 7.72 2.60
CA GLU A 88 23.02 8.88 2.17
C GLU A 88 22.87 10.08 3.11
N LYS A 89 22.05 9.98 4.17
CA LYS A 89 21.68 11.11 5.04
C LYS A 89 21.24 12.31 4.20
N ALA A 90 20.47 12.06 3.15
CA ALA A 90 20.07 13.06 2.15
C ALA A 90 19.26 14.23 2.76
N GLY A 91 18.85 14.09 4.02
CA GLY A 91 18.12 15.08 4.80
C GLY A 91 16.61 14.88 4.65
N GLN A 92 15.87 15.40 5.64
CA GLN A 92 14.40 15.30 5.69
C GLN A 92 13.68 15.61 4.37
N PRO A 93 14.09 16.61 3.55
CA PRO A 93 13.40 16.93 2.31
C PRO A 93 13.42 15.83 1.25
N GLU A 94 14.50 15.03 1.16
CA GLU A 94 14.63 13.97 0.16
C GLU A 94 13.93 12.69 0.61
N GLU A 95 14.01 12.36 1.91
CA GLU A 95 13.21 11.29 2.52
C GLU A 95 11.72 11.55 2.35
N GLU A 96 11.27 12.78 2.63
CA GLU A 96 9.87 13.19 2.50
C GLU A 96 9.41 13.24 1.03
N LYS A 97 10.31 13.54 0.10
CA LYS A 97 10.04 13.47 -1.35
C LYS A 97 9.82 12.04 -1.83
N VAL A 98 10.64 11.08 -1.40
CA VAL A 98 10.44 9.65 -1.73
C VAL A 98 9.15 9.12 -1.09
N LEU A 99 8.90 9.50 0.17
CA LEU A 99 7.69 9.12 0.91
C LEU A 99 6.42 9.78 0.40
N SER A 100 6.48 10.95 -0.23
CA SER A 100 5.30 11.58 -0.83
C SER A 100 5.09 11.04 -2.23
N LEU A 101 6.08 11.11 -3.12
CA LEU A 101 5.85 10.81 -4.54
C LEU A 101 5.68 9.31 -4.82
N ASP A 102 6.59 8.48 -4.32
CA ASP A 102 6.63 7.06 -4.68
C ASP A 102 5.61 6.26 -3.86
N ARG A 103 5.44 6.60 -2.56
CA ARG A 103 4.37 6.01 -1.72
C ARG A 103 2.98 6.37 -2.23
N GLU A 104 2.72 7.66 -2.53
CA GLU A 104 1.38 8.05 -2.99
C GLU A 104 1.01 7.39 -4.32
N ARG A 105 1.99 7.15 -5.20
CA ARG A 105 1.74 6.44 -6.45
C ARG A 105 1.20 5.03 -6.17
N ILE A 106 1.81 4.31 -5.22
CA ILE A 106 1.38 2.95 -4.86
C ILE A 106 0.02 3.01 -4.14
N VAL A 107 -0.17 3.93 -3.20
CA VAL A 107 -1.45 4.10 -2.49
C VAL A 107 -2.60 4.45 -3.44
N ARG A 108 -2.36 5.29 -4.45
CA ARG A 108 -3.37 5.59 -5.49
C ARG A 108 -3.72 4.37 -6.32
N GLU A 109 -2.74 3.55 -6.69
CA GLU A 109 -3.00 2.29 -7.41
C GLU A 109 -3.78 1.30 -6.52
N SER A 110 -3.42 1.18 -5.23
CA SER A 110 -4.17 0.42 -4.22
C SER A 110 -5.62 0.87 -4.11
N ALA A 111 -5.88 2.18 -4.04
CA ALA A 111 -7.24 2.72 -4.01
C ALA A 111 -8.00 2.39 -5.31
N ALA A 112 -7.39 2.63 -6.48
CA ALA A 112 -8.01 2.36 -7.77
C ALA A 112 -8.37 0.87 -7.93
N ASN A 113 -7.54 -0.05 -7.45
CA ASN A 113 -7.83 -1.48 -7.52
C ASN A 113 -8.88 -1.93 -6.53
N ARG A 114 -8.94 -1.35 -5.32
CA ARG A 114 -10.07 -1.56 -4.41
C ARG A 114 -11.38 -1.08 -5.03
N ASP A 115 -11.38 0.10 -5.65
CA ASP A 115 -12.57 0.65 -6.32
C ASP A 115 -13.02 -0.25 -7.48
N ARG A 116 -12.08 -0.80 -8.27
CA ARG A 116 -12.39 -1.77 -9.33
C ARG A 116 -13.01 -3.04 -8.77
N LEU A 117 -12.46 -3.60 -7.71
CA LEU A 117 -13.02 -4.78 -7.03
C LEU A 117 -14.43 -4.49 -6.48
N GLU A 118 -14.67 -3.29 -5.96
CA GLU A 118 -16.00 -2.89 -5.50
C GLU A 118 -16.98 -2.74 -6.67
N GLN A 119 -16.59 -2.07 -7.75
CA GLN A 119 -17.42 -1.95 -8.96
C GLN A 119 -17.74 -3.32 -9.58
N MET A 120 -16.82 -4.28 -9.53
CA MET A 120 -17.10 -5.65 -9.96
C MET A 120 -18.21 -6.30 -9.13
N SER A 121 -18.34 -5.93 -7.84
CA SER A 121 -19.40 -6.45 -6.96
C SER A 121 -20.81 -5.96 -7.32
N GLU A 122 -20.91 -4.93 -8.16
CA GLU A 122 -22.17 -4.45 -8.73
C GLU A 122 -22.56 -5.19 -10.03
N SER A 123 -21.73 -6.11 -10.50
CA SER A 123 -21.96 -6.81 -11.77
C SER A 123 -23.24 -7.65 -11.73
N PRO A 124 -24.15 -7.51 -12.71
CA PRO A 124 -25.32 -8.37 -12.82
C PRO A 124 -24.99 -9.87 -12.93
N ALA A 125 -23.77 -10.21 -13.38
CA ALA A 125 -23.30 -11.59 -13.44
C ALA A 125 -23.29 -12.30 -12.08
N LEU A 126 -23.22 -11.54 -10.98
CA LEU A 126 -23.22 -12.04 -9.61
C LEU A 126 -24.62 -12.46 -9.11
N LYS A 127 -25.67 -12.33 -9.95
CA LYS A 127 -26.95 -12.99 -9.67
C LYS A 127 -26.86 -14.51 -9.79
N ASP A 128 -25.88 -15.02 -10.55
CA ASP A 128 -25.52 -16.43 -10.52
C ASP A 128 -24.71 -16.72 -9.25
N GLN A 129 -25.22 -17.64 -8.42
CA GLN A 129 -24.63 -17.96 -7.12
C GLN A 129 -23.20 -18.49 -7.23
N LYS A 130 -22.89 -19.33 -8.23
CA LYS A 130 -21.54 -19.89 -8.40
C LYS A 130 -20.56 -18.80 -8.82
N VAL A 131 -21.00 -17.90 -9.69
CA VAL A 131 -20.19 -16.72 -10.09
C VAL A 131 -19.95 -15.82 -8.88
N ALA A 132 -20.99 -15.56 -8.07
CA ALA A 132 -20.89 -14.73 -6.87
C ALA A 132 -19.92 -15.30 -5.82
N GLU A 133 -20.05 -16.60 -5.50
CA GLU A 133 -19.17 -17.27 -4.54
C GLU A 133 -17.71 -17.25 -4.99
N SER A 134 -17.45 -17.56 -6.26
CA SER A 134 -16.10 -17.53 -6.81
C SER A 134 -15.53 -16.11 -6.88
N PHE A 135 -16.37 -15.12 -7.21
CA PHE A 135 -15.97 -13.72 -7.23
C PHE A 135 -15.66 -13.20 -5.83
N ASN A 136 -16.43 -13.55 -4.81
CA ASN A 136 -16.16 -13.12 -3.44
C ASN A 136 -14.81 -13.66 -2.95
N ARG A 137 -14.48 -14.92 -3.24
CA ARG A 137 -13.14 -15.45 -2.95
C ARG A 137 -12.05 -14.69 -3.69
N PHE A 138 -12.23 -14.44 -4.99
CA PHE A 138 -11.30 -13.62 -5.77
C PHE A 138 -11.12 -12.21 -5.16
N LYS A 139 -12.21 -11.52 -4.83
CA LYS A 139 -12.21 -10.20 -4.21
C LYS A 139 -11.45 -10.22 -2.89
N ASP A 140 -11.69 -11.20 -2.03
CA ASP A 140 -11.03 -11.32 -0.73
C ASP A 140 -9.52 -11.54 -0.89
N GLN A 141 -9.11 -12.47 -1.76
CA GLN A 141 -7.68 -12.76 -1.95
C GLN A 141 -6.93 -11.59 -2.60
N TYR A 142 -7.52 -10.91 -3.59
CA TYR A 142 -6.89 -9.72 -4.20
C TYR A 142 -6.87 -8.54 -3.25
N THR A 143 -7.89 -8.37 -2.39
CA THR A 143 -7.87 -7.37 -1.32
C THR A 143 -6.73 -7.64 -0.34
N ALA A 144 -6.45 -8.92 -0.02
CA ALA A 144 -5.32 -9.30 0.81
C ALA A 144 -3.97 -8.98 0.17
N VAL A 145 -3.81 -9.15 -1.15
CA VAL A 145 -2.61 -8.72 -1.91
C VAL A 145 -2.40 -7.21 -1.78
N ILE A 146 -3.45 -6.41 -2.00
CA ILE A 146 -3.38 -4.94 -1.90
C ILE A 146 -3.01 -4.53 -0.47
N ALA A 147 -3.65 -5.13 0.54
CA ALA A 147 -3.36 -4.84 1.94
C ALA A 147 -1.92 -5.20 2.32
N TYR A 148 -1.40 -6.33 1.82
CA TYR A 148 -0.01 -6.73 2.03
C TYR A 148 0.97 -5.70 1.44
N ASN A 149 0.73 -5.25 0.20
CA ASN A 149 1.59 -4.25 -0.44
C ASN A 149 1.55 -2.90 0.29
N ASP A 150 0.37 -2.45 0.74
CA ASP A 150 0.25 -1.22 1.53
C ASP A 150 1.01 -1.33 2.86
N GLN A 151 0.92 -2.50 3.53
CA GLN A 151 1.64 -2.77 4.77
C GLN A 151 3.16 -2.81 4.54
N LEU A 152 3.63 -3.34 3.41
CA LEU A 152 5.04 -3.40 3.07
C LEU A 152 5.66 -2.00 2.96
N LEU A 153 4.91 -0.99 2.49
CA LEU A 153 5.37 0.41 2.50
C LEU A 153 5.58 0.94 3.93
N ILE A 154 4.66 0.61 4.84
CA ILE A 154 4.73 0.99 6.25
C ILE A 154 5.93 0.31 6.91
N ASN A 155 6.06 -1.01 6.72
CA ASN A 155 7.15 -1.80 7.27
C ASN A 155 8.52 -1.30 6.78
N THR A 156 8.68 -1.06 5.48
CA THR A 156 9.89 -0.47 4.91
C THR A 156 10.21 0.86 5.56
N ALA A 157 9.22 1.77 5.67
CA ALA A 157 9.43 3.06 6.31
C ALA A 157 9.87 2.92 7.78
N ASN A 158 9.23 2.04 8.53
CA ASN A 158 9.51 1.81 9.95
C ASN A 158 10.89 1.17 10.17
N ILE A 159 11.28 0.19 9.35
CA ILE A 159 12.60 -0.46 9.43
C ILE A 159 13.70 0.57 9.15
N TYR A 160 13.61 1.32 8.05
CA TYR A 160 14.68 2.24 7.67
C TYR A 160 14.76 3.48 8.57
N ARG A 161 13.64 4.04 9.05
CA ARG A 161 13.66 5.18 9.98
C ARG A 161 14.21 4.84 11.36
N SER A 162 14.11 3.57 11.77
CA SER A 162 14.67 3.11 13.04
C SER A 162 16.10 2.59 12.85
N VAL A 163 16.24 1.45 12.17
CA VAL A 163 17.51 0.73 12.00
C VAL A 163 18.50 1.53 11.14
N GLY A 164 18.03 2.11 10.03
CA GLY A 164 18.85 2.95 9.15
C GLY A 164 19.07 4.38 9.66
N GLY A 165 18.30 4.81 10.67
CA GLY A 165 18.36 6.14 11.27
C GLY A 165 19.14 6.15 12.59
N PRO A 166 18.50 6.37 13.75
CA PRO A 166 19.18 6.48 15.05
C PRO A 166 20.08 5.29 15.40
N CYS A 167 19.79 4.09 14.91
CA CYS A 167 20.62 2.91 15.16
C CYS A 167 21.88 2.85 14.28
N ALA A 168 21.94 3.58 13.16
CA ALA A 168 23.09 3.54 12.25
C ALA A 168 24.39 4.03 12.92
N ALA A 169 24.27 4.94 13.89
CA ALA A 169 25.42 5.48 14.62
C ALA A 169 26.21 4.38 15.35
N LEU A 170 25.51 3.37 15.89
CA LEU A 170 26.07 2.24 16.64
C LEU A 170 27.04 1.40 15.81
N HIS A 171 26.90 1.41 14.47
CA HIS A 171 27.66 0.55 13.57
C HIS A 171 28.63 1.31 12.67
N SER A 172 28.43 2.61 12.46
CA SER A 172 29.16 3.38 11.44
C SER A 172 30.01 4.53 11.99
N SER A 173 29.75 5.01 13.21
CA SER A 173 30.28 6.30 13.67
C SER A 173 30.98 6.29 15.02
N LEU A 174 30.81 5.24 15.81
CA LEU A 174 31.43 5.17 17.13
C LEU A 174 32.91 4.79 17.03
N ASN A 175 33.76 5.60 17.64
CA ASN A 175 35.19 5.31 17.74
C ASN A 175 35.44 4.35 18.91
N VAL A 176 35.57 3.06 18.61
CA VAL A 176 35.84 1.99 19.60
C VAL A 176 37.16 2.20 20.36
N ALA A 177 38.09 2.99 19.80
CA ALA A 177 39.36 3.32 20.45
C ALA A 177 39.27 4.58 21.35
N SER A 178 38.11 5.26 21.41
CA SER A 178 37.91 6.43 22.27
C SER A 178 37.73 6.03 23.73
N GLU A 179 38.27 6.83 24.65
CA GLU A 179 37.98 6.71 26.08
C GLU A 179 36.50 6.98 26.40
N SER A 180 35.81 7.76 25.54
CA SER A 180 34.37 8.05 25.66
C SER A 180 33.47 6.96 25.06
N TYR A 181 34.03 5.88 24.51
CA TYR A 181 33.27 4.92 23.70
C TYR A 181 32.01 4.38 24.41
N SER A 182 32.12 3.98 25.68
CA SER A 182 30.99 3.44 26.42
C SER A 182 29.88 4.48 26.64
N GLU A 183 30.23 5.75 26.84
CA GLU A 183 29.26 6.84 26.99
C GLU A 183 28.57 7.14 25.67
N ASP A 184 29.34 7.28 24.60
CA ASP A 184 28.83 7.54 23.25
C ASP A 184 27.93 6.38 22.76
N TYR A 185 28.30 5.14 23.10
CA TYR A 185 27.51 3.95 22.80
C TYR A 185 26.18 3.95 23.55
N VAL A 186 26.19 4.15 24.88
CA VAL A 186 24.95 4.16 25.68
C VAL A 186 23.99 5.23 25.18
N LYS A 187 24.49 6.45 24.92
CA LYS A 187 23.67 7.54 24.39
C LYS A 187 23.04 7.18 23.04
N SER A 188 23.85 6.70 22.09
CA SER A 188 23.36 6.32 20.76
C SER A 188 22.39 5.14 20.82
N ALA A 189 22.61 4.20 21.75
CA ALA A 189 21.75 3.06 21.95
C ALA A 189 20.40 3.47 22.55
N ASP A 190 20.37 4.40 23.49
CA ASP A 190 19.12 4.92 24.07
C ASP A 190 18.26 5.64 23.00
N GLU A 191 18.88 6.44 22.13
CA GLU A 191 18.21 7.07 20.98
C GLU A 191 17.65 6.01 20.00
N CYS A 192 18.44 4.98 19.69
CA CYS A 192 18.02 3.85 18.86
C CYS A 192 16.85 3.06 19.47
N LEU A 193 16.92 2.72 20.76
CA LEU A 193 15.88 1.97 21.46
C LEU A 193 14.54 2.73 21.49
N ALA A 194 14.59 4.06 21.66
CA ALA A 194 13.39 4.90 21.58
C ALA A 194 12.76 4.88 20.17
N ALA A 195 13.60 4.95 19.14
CA ALA A 195 13.15 4.87 17.75
C ALA A 195 12.56 3.51 17.40
N LEU A 196 13.19 2.41 17.84
CA LEU A 196 12.67 1.05 17.70
C LEU A 196 11.33 0.85 18.40
N GLY A 197 11.16 1.42 19.60
CA GLY A 197 9.89 1.38 20.32
C GLY A 197 8.74 2.00 19.51
N THR A 198 8.99 3.16 18.90
CA THR A 198 7.98 3.85 18.06
C THR A 198 7.75 3.14 16.72
N ALA A 199 8.79 2.55 16.12
CA ALA A 199 8.70 1.90 14.81
C ALA A 199 7.85 0.62 14.79
N LYS A 200 7.58 0.04 15.96
CA LYS A 200 6.67 -1.12 16.07
C LYS A 200 5.21 -0.72 15.91
N ASP A 201 4.86 0.54 16.18
CA ASP A 201 3.48 1.01 16.06
C ASP A 201 3.07 1.01 14.58
N GLY A 202 2.05 0.20 14.26
CA GLY A 202 1.55 0.03 12.90
C GLY A 202 2.37 -0.91 12.00
N ALA A 203 3.41 -1.54 12.53
CA ALA A 203 4.13 -2.62 11.84
C ALA A 203 3.32 -3.93 11.89
N ASP A 204 3.53 -4.83 10.93
CA ASP A 204 2.95 -6.17 11.00
C ASP A 204 3.70 -7.07 11.99
N ALA A 205 3.20 -8.30 12.18
CA ALA A 205 3.74 -9.24 13.15
C ALA A 205 5.20 -9.63 12.86
N GLU A 206 5.52 -9.87 11.59
CA GLU A 206 6.86 -10.23 11.14
C GLU A 206 7.85 -9.07 11.38
N THR A 207 7.46 -7.85 11.01
CA THR A 207 8.28 -6.65 11.23
C THR A 207 8.43 -6.34 12.72
N THR A 208 7.36 -6.49 13.52
CA THR A 208 7.42 -6.31 14.98
C THR A 208 8.38 -7.31 15.62
N THR A 209 8.42 -8.54 15.13
CA THR A 209 9.38 -9.56 15.58
C THR A 209 10.80 -9.12 15.27
N LEU A 210 11.09 -8.72 14.02
CA LEU A 210 12.40 -8.18 13.63
C LEU A 210 12.85 -7.03 14.56
N LEU A 211 12.01 -6.01 14.72
CA LEU A 211 12.34 -4.83 15.52
C LEU A 211 12.52 -5.19 17.00
N THR A 212 11.80 -6.20 17.51
CA THR A 212 11.94 -6.67 18.89
C THR A 212 13.23 -7.45 19.10
N GLU A 213 13.63 -8.29 18.15
CA GLU A 213 14.91 -8.99 18.20
C GLU A 213 16.09 -8.01 18.12
N VAL A 214 16.02 -7.03 17.21
CA VAL A 214 17.01 -5.95 17.12
C VAL A 214 17.08 -5.14 18.42
N GLU A 215 15.94 -4.74 18.98
CA GLU A 215 15.87 -4.05 20.27
C GLU A 215 16.53 -4.86 21.39
N SER A 216 16.27 -6.17 21.46
CA SER A 216 16.86 -7.03 22.49
C SER A 216 18.38 -7.10 22.39
N VAL A 217 18.91 -7.18 21.17
CA VAL A 217 20.36 -7.21 20.93
C VAL A 217 21.00 -5.88 21.35
N ILE A 218 20.41 -4.77 20.94
CA ILE A 218 20.94 -3.43 21.24
C ILE A 218 20.83 -3.12 22.73
N ARG A 219 19.71 -3.43 23.38
CA ARG A 219 19.53 -3.27 24.83
C ARG A 219 20.56 -4.09 25.60
N GLY A 220 20.75 -5.37 25.24
CA GLY A 220 21.74 -6.22 25.89
C GLY A 220 23.16 -5.68 25.80
N GLN A 221 23.51 -5.03 24.68
CA GLN A 221 24.83 -4.41 24.54
C GLN A 221 24.93 -3.04 25.25
N ARG A 222 23.87 -2.24 25.19
CA ARG A 222 23.75 -0.98 25.94
C ARG A 222 23.93 -1.21 27.43
N ASP A 223 23.30 -2.24 27.99
CA ASP A 223 23.39 -2.56 29.42
C ASP A 223 24.81 -2.97 29.83
N LYS A 224 25.52 -3.74 29.00
CA LYS A 224 26.94 -4.06 29.23
C LYS A 224 27.83 -2.81 29.22
N GLN A 225 27.59 -1.87 28.30
CA GLN A 225 28.33 -0.60 28.27
C GLN A 225 27.98 0.28 29.49
N GLN A 226 26.73 0.28 29.93
CA GLN A 226 26.32 0.96 31.15
C GLN A 226 27.01 0.36 32.39
N GLU A 227 27.22 -0.95 32.45
CA GLU A 227 27.98 -1.58 33.54
C GLU A 227 29.44 -1.11 33.59
N VAL A 228 30.07 -0.85 32.43
CA VAL A 228 31.41 -0.25 32.34
C VAL A 228 31.43 1.15 32.97
N LEU A 229 30.44 1.99 32.61
CA LEU A 229 30.29 3.34 33.14
C LEU A 229 30.01 3.35 34.65
N ASN A 230 29.29 2.34 35.14
CA ASN A 230 28.96 2.21 36.56
C ASN A 230 30.13 1.72 37.43
N SER A 231 31.23 1.24 36.83
CA SER A 231 32.38 0.68 37.55
C SER A 231 33.25 1.75 38.21
N LYS A 232 33.39 1.63 39.53
CA LYS A 232 34.17 2.56 40.36
C LYS A 232 35.66 2.24 40.37
N ASP A 233 36.03 0.96 40.20
CA ASP A 233 37.40 0.49 40.18
C ASP A 233 37.94 0.29 38.74
N SER A 234 39.22 0.54 38.54
CA SER A 234 39.87 0.47 37.21
C SER A 234 39.98 -0.96 36.67
N LEU A 235 40.23 -1.95 37.54
CA LEU A 235 40.35 -3.35 37.13
C LEU A 235 38.97 -3.93 36.82
N GLU A 236 37.96 -3.59 37.62
CA GLU A 236 36.56 -3.93 37.33
C GLU A 236 36.09 -3.32 36.00
N ARG A 237 36.42 -2.05 35.75
CA ARG A 237 36.10 -1.35 34.49
C ARG A 237 36.76 -2.03 33.28
N LEU A 238 38.03 -2.41 33.39
CA LEU A 238 38.74 -3.13 32.33
C LEU A 238 38.09 -4.48 32.03
N ALA A 239 37.75 -5.26 33.07
CA ALA A 239 37.10 -6.55 32.91
C ALA A 239 35.74 -6.43 32.20
N LYS A 240 34.88 -5.52 32.65
CA LYS A 240 33.57 -5.26 32.01
C LYS A 240 33.71 -4.71 30.60
N SER A 241 34.69 -3.83 30.35
CA SER A 241 34.96 -3.32 29.01
C SER A 241 35.35 -4.44 28.04
N THR A 242 36.14 -5.40 28.52
CA THR A 242 36.53 -6.58 27.72
C THR A 242 35.31 -7.46 27.41
N VAL A 243 34.46 -7.74 28.40
CA VAL A 243 33.22 -8.51 28.20
C VAL A 243 32.27 -7.80 27.21
N ALA A 244 32.11 -6.48 27.35
CA ALA A 244 31.29 -5.69 26.44
C ALA A 244 31.87 -5.65 25.02
N ALA A 245 33.19 -5.64 24.86
CA ALA A 245 33.85 -5.71 23.55
C ALA A 245 33.70 -7.09 22.90
N VAL A 246 33.84 -8.18 23.66
CA VAL A 246 33.61 -9.55 23.15
C VAL A 246 32.18 -9.72 22.68
N ALA A 247 31.20 -9.19 23.43
CA ALA A 247 29.79 -9.25 23.04
C ALA A 247 29.47 -8.52 21.72
N LEU A 248 30.28 -7.56 21.28
CA LEU A 248 30.13 -6.91 19.98
C LEU A 248 30.53 -7.83 18.82
N LEU A 249 31.41 -8.81 19.05
CA LEU A 249 31.84 -9.73 18.00
C LEU A 249 30.66 -10.60 17.53
N ASP A 250 29.79 -11.00 18.45
CA ASP A 250 28.63 -11.86 18.16
C ASP A 250 27.39 -11.06 17.70
N ILE A 251 27.45 -9.71 17.74
CA ILE A 251 26.28 -8.87 17.45
C ILE A 251 25.80 -9.02 16.00
N ASN A 252 26.74 -9.21 15.07
CA ASN A 252 26.45 -9.40 13.65
C ASN A 252 25.75 -10.74 13.39
N GLU A 253 26.08 -11.79 14.14
CA GLU A 253 25.38 -13.08 14.04
C GLU A 253 23.93 -12.94 14.54
N ALA A 254 23.72 -12.25 15.66
CA ALA A 254 22.39 -12.00 16.20
C ALA A 254 21.52 -11.19 15.22
N PHE A 255 22.05 -10.11 14.63
CA PHE A 255 21.33 -9.36 13.61
C PHE A 255 21.10 -10.16 12.33
N GLY A 256 22.09 -10.92 11.87
CA GLY A 256 21.95 -11.79 10.70
C GLY A 256 20.85 -12.84 10.89
N LYS A 257 20.73 -13.41 12.09
CA LYS A 257 19.65 -14.34 12.45
C LYS A 257 18.28 -13.66 12.44
N ALA A 258 18.18 -12.47 13.02
CA ALA A 258 16.92 -11.71 13.04
C ALA A 258 16.46 -11.34 11.63
N GLN A 259 17.39 -10.86 10.79
CA GLN A 259 17.16 -10.58 9.39
C GLN A 259 16.71 -11.83 8.62
N ALA A 260 17.42 -12.94 8.74
CA ALA A 260 17.08 -14.18 8.03
C ALA A 260 15.70 -14.71 8.43
N THR A 261 15.33 -14.59 9.71
CA THR A 261 14.01 -14.98 10.22
C THR A 261 12.92 -14.12 9.60
N TYR A 262 13.12 -12.80 9.57
CA TYR A 262 12.20 -11.84 8.95
C TYR A 262 12.04 -12.07 7.44
N GLU A 263 13.15 -12.22 6.71
CA GLU A 263 13.14 -12.43 5.26
C GLU A 263 12.42 -13.73 4.89
N THR A 264 12.67 -14.81 5.64
CA THR A 264 11.98 -16.09 5.45
C THR A 264 10.48 -15.96 5.69
N ALA A 265 10.08 -15.40 6.84
CA ALA A 265 8.67 -15.24 7.19
C ALA A 265 7.92 -14.33 6.19
N SER A 266 8.54 -13.22 5.78
CA SER A 266 7.98 -12.29 4.79
C SER A 266 7.81 -12.95 3.42
N LYS A 267 8.82 -13.71 2.98
CA LYS A 267 8.77 -14.45 1.72
C LYS A 267 7.68 -15.53 1.72
N ASP A 268 7.56 -16.29 2.80
CA ASP A 268 6.54 -17.34 2.93
C ASP A 268 5.13 -16.74 2.92
N LYS A 269 4.93 -15.64 3.65
CA LYS A 269 3.66 -14.89 3.68
C LYS A 269 3.30 -14.35 2.30
N TYR A 270 4.25 -13.70 1.61
CA TYR A 270 4.04 -13.18 0.26
C TYR A 270 3.69 -14.29 -0.73
N THR A 271 4.47 -15.38 -0.74
CA THR A 271 4.26 -16.53 -1.63
C THR A 271 2.85 -17.07 -1.46
N LYS A 272 2.42 -17.30 -0.22
CA LYS A 272 1.08 -17.81 0.08
C LYS A 272 -0.03 -16.86 -0.37
N ILE A 273 0.14 -15.55 -0.19
CA ILE A 273 -0.84 -14.54 -0.60
C ILE A 273 -1.00 -14.55 -2.13
N ILE A 274 0.11 -14.58 -2.87
CA ILE A 274 0.10 -14.61 -4.34
C ILE A 274 -0.46 -15.94 -4.87
N GLU A 275 -0.08 -17.08 -4.27
CA GLU A 275 -0.63 -18.39 -4.63
C GLU A 275 -2.15 -18.45 -4.44
N ASN A 276 -2.66 -17.95 -3.31
CA ASN A 276 -4.09 -17.89 -3.05
C ASN A 276 -4.82 -16.97 -4.04
N ALA A 277 -4.25 -15.80 -4.35
CA ALA A 277 -4.80 -14.88 -5.35
C ALA A 277 -4.87 -15.54 -6.73
N ASN A 278 -3.76 -16.11 -7.22
CA ASN A 278 -3.70 -16.80 -8.51
C ASN A 278 -4.66 -18.00 -8.59
N SER A 279 -4.77 -18.76 -7.50
CA SER A 279 -5.72 -19.88 -7.40
C SER A 279 -7.16 -19.39 -7.51
N SER A 280 -7.53 -18.35 -6.75
CA SER A 280 -8.87 -17.76 -6.79
C SER A 280 -9.22 -17.13 -8.15
N ASN A 281 -8.22 -16.54 -8.83
CA ASN A 281 -8.36 -16.01 -10.18
C ASN A 281 -8.65 -17.11 -11.21
N THR A 282 -7.91 -18.22 -11.10
CA THR A 282 -8.10 -19.40 -11.95
C THR A 282 -9.48 -20.04 -11.71
N GLU A 283 -9.92 -20.12 -10.45
CA GLU A 283 -11.26 -20.61 -10.11
C GLU A 283 -12.35 -19.73 -10.75
N LEU A 284 -12.25 -18.41 -10.58
CA LEU A 284 -13.22 -17.46 -11.15
C LEU A 284 -13.25 -17.52 -12.67
N GLU A 285 -12.09 -17.57 -13.32
CA GLU A 285 -12.00 -17.74 -14.77
C GLU A 285 -12.71 -19.02 -15.24
N GLY A 286 -12.50 -20.14 -14.53
CA GLY A 286 -13.15 -21.41 -14.84
C GLY A 286 -14.67 -21.35 -14.69
N VAL A 287 -15.18 -20.66 -13.67
CA VAL A 287 -16.62 -20.48 -13.46
C VAL A 287 -17.23 -19.58 -14.54
N LEU A 288 -16.56 -18.46 -14.87
CA LEU A 288 -17.01 -17.54 -15.92
C LEU A 288 -17.03 -18.21 -17.29
N LYS A 289 -15.98 -18.99 -17.64
CA LYS A 289 -15.95 -19.76 -18.89
C LYS A 289 -17.10 -20.75 -19.01
N LYS A 290 -17.35 -21.53 -17.96
CA LYS A 290 -18.50 -22.47 -17.93
C LYS A 290 -19.83 -21.77 -18.08
N SER A 291 -20.00 -20.59 -17.48
CA SER A 291 -21.21 -19.77 -17.65
C SER A 291 -21.37 -19.31 -19.11
N LEU A 292 -20.29 -18.86 -19.76
CA LEU A 292 -20.32 -18.48 -21.17
C LEU A 292 -20.64 -19.65 -22.10
N GLU A 293 -20.09 -20.83 -21.84
CA GLU A 293 -20.39 -22.06 -22.60
C GLU A 293 -21.87 -22.44 -22.52
N GLN A 294 -22.52 -22.22 -21.37
CA GLN A 294 -23.96 -22.46 -21.21
C GLN A 294 -24.81 -21.53 -22.09
N PHE A 295 -24.42 -20.25 -22.20
CA PHE A 295 -25.08 -19.32 -23.12
C PHE A 295 -24.89 -19.72 -24.58
N ASP A 296 -23.66 -20.13 -24.94
CA ASP A 296 -23.36 -20.54 -26.31
C ASP A 296 -24.14 -21.82 -26.68
N ALA A 297 -24.26 -22.79 -25.77
CA ALA A 297 -25.08 -23.99 -25.96
C ALA A 297 -26.59 -23.68 -26.09
N ALA A 298 -27.13 -22.80 -25.24
CA ALA A 298 -28.54 -22.39 -25.31
C ALA A 298 -28.89 -21.62 -26.60
N SER A 299 -27.91 -20.95 -27.21
CA SER A 299 -28.08 -20.26 -28.50
C SER A 299 -27.98 -21.18 -29.73
N GLY A 300 -27.50 -22.42 -29.54
CA GLY A 300 -27.18 -23.38 -30.60
C GLY A 300 -28.29 -24.36 -30.99
N GLU A 301 -29.37 -24.50 -30.22
CA GLU A 301 -30.48 -25.43 -30.50
C GLU A 301 -31.48 -24.93 -31.57
N GLY A 302 -31.14 -23.86 -32.30
CA GLY A 302 -31.99 -23.23 -33.32
C GLY A 302 -31.45 -23.26 -34.76
N LYS A 303 -30.67 -24.28 -35.14
CA LYS A 303 -30.27 -24.52 -36.54
C LYS A 303 -30.73 -25.88 -37.03
#